data_AF-A0A3D2CFK3-F1
#
_entry.id   AF-A0A3D2CFK3-F1
#
_cell.length_a   1.000
_cell.length_b   1.000
_cell.length_c   1.000
_cell.angle_alpha   90.00
_cell.angle_beta   90.00
_cell.angle_gamma   90.00
#
_symmetry.space_group_name_H-M   'P 1'
#
loop_
_entity.id
_entity.type
_entity.pdbx_description
1 polymer ?
#
loop_
_entity_poly.entity_id
_entity_poly.type
_entity_poly.pdbx_seq_one_letter_code
_entity_poly.pdbx_strand_id
1 'polypeptide(L)'
;MRFPPDFRLVSLLLCSAMGCTADSGKQNQRRPVETPPLGPYVGPLYETHLHIATFGSLEDSKPRYRVDLRDEGERDPELSVDAYIASMDRTGIACTLAFHSVAVEEVAEGGEVDRNSGELFGNAERIHAAHSDRIKLFAEIFRHNPAEWFDADRLRPVLEQGTFAGLGEFQLANPPFSDSDFGERNYLIYPNDPQLMEIYAMLSELGLPLMLHPGATEGLDEAISAYPDVPWIIHGWQVHDEWQDLEIIDALFAAHPNLYYTIDFAETLPEHLEIMKNRRGADLEIFQDFMEEHADTVAQEMAATWTPLIERWPDRFTWGTDIARPKWQWTEPEVLDAITEVSRAYLGTLPPEVAEQVAWKNAVELLGPCDELSLEP
;
A
#
# COMPACT_ATOMS: atom_id res chain seq x y z
N MET A 1 16.07 -4.01 26.14
CA MET A 1 16.38 -5.46 26.06
C MET A 1 17.30 -5.60 24.84
N ARG A 2 18.51 -6.16 24.95
CA ARG A 2 19.48 -6.16 23.83
C ARG A 2 19.10 -7.22 22.80
N PHE A 3 18.95 -6.82 21.53
CA PHE A 3 18.76 -7.72 20.39
C PHE A 3 19.86 -8.80 20.34
N PRO A 4 19.55 -10.03 19.86
CA PRO A 4 20.58 -11.01 19.54
C PRO A 4 21.45 -10.49 18.37
N PRO A 5 22.76 -10.82 18.36
CA PRO A 5 23.77 -10.20 17.48
C PRO A 5 23.71 -10.61 15.99
N ASP A 6 22.58 -11.11 15.51
CA ASP A 6 22.41 -11.62 14.14
C ASP A 6 21.64 -10.65 13.23
N PHE A 7 21.69 -9.35 13.53
CA PHE A 7 21.38 -8.26 12.59
C PHE A 7 22.51 -8.10 11.55
N ARG A 8 22.88 -9.19 10.87
CA ARG A 8 23.88 -9.18 9.81
C ARG A 8 23.19 -9.13 8.46
N LEU A 9 23.35 -7.98 7.78
CA LEU A 9 23.32 -7.82 6.33
C LEU A 9 23.71 -9.12 5.63
N VAL A 10 22.75 -9.80 5.01
CA VAL A 10 22.99 -11.06 4.28
C VAL A 10 23.69 -10.82 2.93
N SER A 11 23.81 -9.59 2.43
CA SER A 11 24.31 -9.39 1.05
C SER A 11 25.79 -9.02 0.86
N LEU A 12 26.64 -8.97 1.91
CA LEU A 12 28.05 -8.55 1.76
C LEU A 12 29.13 -9.58 2.13
N LEU A 13 28.78 -10.83 2.49
CA LEU A 13 29.75 -11.83 2.95
C LEU A 13 29.90 -13.10 2.10
N LEU A 14 29.26 -13.20 0.93
CA LEU A 14 29.39 -14.36 0.05
C LEU A 14 30.62 -14.35 -0.87
N CYS A 15 31.39 -13.26 -0.96
CA CYS A 15 32.60 -13.21 -1.80
C CYS A 15 33.92 -13.61 -1.09
N SER A 16 33.91 -13.82 0.23
CA SER A 16 35.16 -14.09 0.99
C SER A 16 35.29 -15.53 1.50
N ALA A 17 34.26 -16.37 1.38
CA ALA A 17 34.27 -17.73 1.98
C ALA A 17 34.43 -18.89 0.98
N MET A 18 34.38 -18.64 -0.33
CA MET A 18 34.66 -19.66 -1.36
C MET A 18 35.81 -19.20 -2.23
N GLY A 19 37.01 -19.73 -1.98
CA GLY A 19 38.23 -19.40 -2.70
C GLY A 19 38.13 -19.67 -4.21
N CYS A 20 37.58 -18.70 -4.94
CA CYS A 20 37.61 -18.67 -6.38
C CYS A 20 39.01 -18.24 -6.82
N THR A 21 39.77 -19.21 -7.33
CA THR A 21 41.02 -18.94 -8.04
C THR A 21 40.67 -18.32 -9.39
N ALA A 22 41.28 -17.18 -9.70
CA ALA A 22 41.07 -16.45 -10.93
C ALA A 22 41.56 -17.27 -12.13
N ASP A 23 40.65 -17.60 -13.05
CA ASP A 23 41.00 -17.94 -14.42
C ASP A 23 40.79 -16.69 -15.30
N SER A 24 41.86 -16.25 -15.94
CA SER A 24 41.93 -15.02 -16.71
C SER A 24 41.31 -15.21 -18.09
N GLY A 25 39.99 -15.02 -18.19
CA GLY A 25 39.23 -14.97 -19.45
C GLY A 25 38.60 -13.60 -19.67
N LYS A 26 39.12 -12.86 -20.65
CA LYS A 26 38.67 -11.51 -21.07
C LYS A 26 37.14 -11.38 -21.15
N GLN A 27 36.55 -10.52 -20.31
CA GLN A 27 35.23 -9.94 -20.54
C GLN A 27 35.31 -8.42 -20.49
N ASN A 28 34.73 -7.79 -21.52
CA ASN A 28 34.60 -6.34 -21.68
C ASN A 28 33.85 -5.74 -20.49
N GLN A 29 34.57 -5.12 -19.56
CA GLN A 29 33.98 -4.25 -18.55
C GLN A 29 33.49 -2.97 -19.24
N ARG A 30 32.18 -2.82 -19.43
CA ARG A 30 31.57 -1.50 -19.49
C ARG A 30 31.63 -0.93 -18.08
N ARG A 31 32.31 0.20 -17.91
CA ARG A 31 32.31 0.96 -16.65
C ARG A 31 30.86 1.37 -16.33
N PRO A 32 30.41 1.27 -15.07
CA PRO A 32 29.21 1.98 -14.64
C PRO A 32 29.43 3.47 -14.92
N VAL A 33 28.42 4.12 -15.50
CA VAL A 33 28.37 5.57 -15.54
C VAL A 33 28.10 6.00 -14.10
N GLU A 34 29.09 6.58 -13.42
CA GLU A 34 28.88 7.26 -12.14
C GLU A 34 28.04 8.51 -12.44
N THR A 35 26.73 8.39 -12.33
CA THR A 35 25.85 9.54 -12.19
C THR A 35 26.09 10.07 -10.77
N PRO A 36 26.45 11.36 -10.59
CA PRO A 36 26.51 11.92 -9.24
C PRO A 36 25.14 11.77 -8.59
N PRO A 37 25.04 11.51 -7.27
CA PRO A 37 23.75 11.52 -6.61
C PRO A 37 23.14 12.91 -6.80
N LEU A 38 22.05 12.96 -7.55
CA LEU A 38 21.14 14.09 -7.46
C LEU A 38 20.66 14.07 -6.00
N GLY A 39 20.56 15.23 -5.36
CA GLY A 39 20.06 15.31 -3.99
C GLY A 39 18.67 14.68 -3.85
N PRO A 40 18.11 14.61 -2.61
CA PRO A 40 16.80 14.01 -2.40
C PRO A 40 15.74 14.64 -3.32
N TYR A 41 14.78 13.84 -3.77
CA TYR A 41 13.67 14.31 -4.59
C TYR A 41 12.85 15.38 -3.83
N VAL A 42 12.66 16.53 -4.47
CA VAL A 42 12.01 17.72 -3.86
C VAL A 42 10.60 18.01 -4.41
N GLY A 43 10.11 17.22 -5.37
CA GLY A 43 8.79 17.41 -5.96
C GLY A 43 7.65 16.88 -5.08
N PRO A 44 6.38 16.97 -5.55
CA PRO A 44 5.24 16.46 -4.81
C PRO A 44 5.27 14.93 -4.74
N LEU A 45 4.64 14.40 -3.68
CA LEU A 45 4.35 12.97 -3.52
C LEU A 45 2.83 12.74 -3.61
N TYR A 46 2.44 11.62 -4.21
CA TYR A 46 1.10 11.06 -4.14
C TYR A 46 1.22 9.70 -3.43
N GLU A 47 0.72 9.62 -2.21
CA GLU A 47 0.69 8.38 -1.43
C GLU A 47 -0.42 7.47 -1.94
N THR A 48 -0.09 6.29 -2.47
CA THR A 48 -1.10 5.37 -3.03
C THR A 48 -1.59 4.30 -2.06
N HIS A 49 -1.15 4.31 -0.80
CA HIS A 49 -1.54 3.30 0.16
C HIS A 49 -1.48 3.78 1.61
N LEU A 50 -2.66 4.03 2.19
CA LEU A 50 -2.89 4.37 3.59
C LEU A 50 -4.15 3.66 4.11
N HIS A 51 -4.18 3.17 5.36
CA HIS A 51 -5.39 2.54 5.93
C HIS A 51 -6.10 3.40 6.99
N ILE A 52 -7.26 3.96 6.65
CA ILE A 52 -8.15 4.71 7.56
C ILE A 52 -9.32 3.79 7.99
N ALA A 53 -9.16 3.06 9.09
CA ALA A 53 -10.28 2.32 9.70
C ALA A 53 -11.12 3.22 10.61
N THR A 54 -12.45 3.07 10.68
CA THR A 54 -13.31 4.10 11.33
C THR A 54 -13.31 4.10 12.86
N PHE A 55 -13.62 5.27 13.44
CA PHE A 55 -14.10 5.41 14.80
C PHE A 55 -15.61 5.73 14.83
N GLY A 56 -16.40 4.93 15.56
CA GLY A 56 -17.87 4.96 15.55
C GLY A 56 -18.50 5.98 16.50
N SER A 57 -19.21 6.94 15.92
CA SER A 57 -20.48 7.50 16.43
C SER A 57 -21.02 8.50 15.39
N LEU A 58 -22.28 8.37 14.98
CA LEU A 58 -22.97 9.35 14.12
C LEU A 58 -23.11 10.74 14.78
N GLU A 59 -22.85 10.85 16.09
CA GLU A 59 -22.91 12.12 16.81
C GLU A 59 -21.65 12.98 16.63
N ASP A 60 -20.54 12.43 16.12
CA ASP A 60 -19.34 13.21 15.90
C ASP A 60 -19.33 13.88 14.52
N SER A 61 -19.35 15.21 14.52
CA SER A 61 -19.28 16.03 13.31
C SER A 61 -17.89 16.05 12.66
N LYS A 62 -16.84 15.57 13.33
CA LYS A 62 -15.46 15.59 12.82
C LYS A 62 -15.05 14.24 12.22
N PRO A 63 -14.29 14.21 11.12
CA PRO A 63 -13.69 12.98 10.60
C PRO A 63 -12.69 12.38 11.59
N ARG A 64 -12.89 11.11 11.97
CA ARG A 64 -12.02 10.36 12.90
C ARG A 64 -11.87 8.91 12.46
N TYR A 65 -10.78 8.29 12.89
CA TYR A 65 -10.43 6.91 12.58
C TYR A 65 -9.89 6.18 13.82
N ARG A 66 -9.99 4.85 13.80
CA ARG A 66 -9.43 3.91 14.77
C ARG A 66 -8.41 3.03 14.05
N VAL A 67 -7.26 2.83 14.67
CA VAL A 67 -6.30 1.81 14.25
C VAL A 67 -6.77 0.46 14.81
N ASP A 68 -7.43 -0.37 13.98
CA ASP A 68 -7.87 -1.76 14.24
C ASP A 68 -8.74 -2.02 15.50
N LEU A 69 -9.61 -3.02 15.44
CA LEU A 69 -10.42 -3.51 16.56
C LEU A 69 -9.58 -4.21 17.63
N ARG A 70 -8.39 -4.73 17.28
CA ARG A 70 -7.50 -5.52 18.16
C ARG A 70 -6.79 -4.73 19.27
N ASP A 71 -6.64 -3.41 19.12
CA ASP A 71 -6.21 -2.54 20.21
C ASP A 71 -7.43 -2.22 21.10
N GLU A 72 -8.00 -3.26 21.70
CA GLU A 72 -9.17 -3.16 22.57
C GLU A 72 -8.84 -2.31 23.81
N GLY A 73 -9.45 -1.13 23.91
CA GLY A 73 -9.59 -0.42 25.18
C GLY A 73 -9.25 1.07 25.16
N GLU A 74 -8.52 1.56 24.17
CA GLU A 74 -8.13 2.97 24.12
C GLU A 74 -8.85 3.72 23.01
N ARG A 75 -9.87 4.48 23.40
CA ARG A 75 -10.41 5.56 22.58
C ARG A 75 -9.38 6.68 22.60
N ASP A 76 -8.64 6.86 21.51
CA ASP A 76 -7.81 8.05 21.38
C ASP A 76 -8.62 9.17 20.71
N PRO A 77 -9.01 10.22 21.45
CA PRO A 77 -9.76 11.32 20.87
C PRO A 77 -8.92 12.19 19.91
N GLU A 78 -7.62 11.97 19.77
CA GLU A 78 -6.70 12.80 18.99
C GLU A 78 -6.43 12.27 17.57
N LEU A 79 -6.76 11.00 17.27
CA LEU A 79 -6.65 10.44 15.93
C LEU A 79 -7.72 11.04 15.00
N SER A 80 -7.31 12.00 14.17
CA SER A 80 -8.18 12.70 13.22
C SER A 80 -7.53 12.80 11.84
N VAL A 81 -8.36 12.80 10.79
CA VAL A 81 -7.87 12.96 9.40
C VAL A 81 -7.15 14.29 9.22
N ASP A 82 -7.61 15.34 9.91
CA ASP A 82 -6.95 16.65 9.95
C ASP A 82 -5.49 16.56 10.44
N ALA A 83 -5.21 15.76 11.46
CA ALA A 83 -3.85 15.58 11.98
C ALA A 83 -2.93 14.86 10.98
N TYR A 84 -3.50 13.91 10.22
CA TYR A 84 -2.78 13.25 9.14
C TYR A 84 -2.49 14.21 7.99
N ILE A 85 -3.47 15.01 7.56
CA ILE A 85 -3.30 16.04 6.53
C ILE A 85 -2.22 17.05 6.95
N ALA A 86 -2.19 17.47 8.22
CA ALA A 86 -1.12 18.32 8.72
C ALA A 86 0.27 17.66 8.61
N SER A 87 0.36 16.33 8.62
CA SER A 87 1.59 15.58 8.39
C SER A 87 1.91 15.45 6.90
N MET A 88 0.91 15.28 6.04
CA MET A 88 1.06 15.37 4.59
C MET A 88 1.64 16.73 4.18
N ASP A 89 1.15 17.84 4.76
CA ASP A 89 1.61 19.20 4.45
C ASP A 89 3.09 19.41 4.81
N ARG A 90 3.53 18.91 5.96
CA ARG A 90 4.94 19.01 6.38
C ARG A 90 5.88 18.21 5.47
N THR A 91 5.41 17.09 4.94
CA THR A 91 6.20 16.15 4.14
C THR A 91 6.07 16.35 2.63
N GLY A 92 5.19 17.25 2.20
CA GLY A 92 4.94 17.54 0.79
C GLY A 92 4.19 16.42 0.05
N ILE A 93 3.35 15.68 0.77
CA ILE A 93 2.37 14.75 0.18
C ILE A 93 1.14 15.56 -0.20
N ALA A 94 0.87 15.64 -1.49
CA ALA A 94 -0.19 16.48 -2.02
C ALA A 94 -1.53 15.73 -2.14
N CYS A 95 -1.49 14.40 -2.26
CA CYS A 95 -2.67 13.56 -2.36
C CYS A 95 -2.41 12.18 -1.76
N THR A 96 -3.44 11.56 -1.23
CA THR A 96 -3.39 10.20 -0.69
C THR A 96 -4.57 9.37 -1.18
N LEU A 97 -4.31 8.11 -1.57
CA LEU A 97 -5.31 7.05 -1.66
C LEU A 97 -5.41 6.39 -0.28
N ALA A 98 -6.60 6.45 0.32
CA ALA A 98 -6.86 5.89 1.63
C ALA A 98 -7.93 4.81 1.60
N PHE A 99 -7.58 3.64 2.12
CA PHE A 99 -8.46 2.52 2.35
C PHE A 99 -9.36 2.77 3.54
N HIS A 100 -10.65 2.73 3.30
CA HIS A 100 -11.66 2.93 4.32
C HIS A 100 -12.60 1.73 4.35
N SER A 101 -12.71 1.11 5.52
CA SER A 101 -13.51 -0.10 5.69
C SER A 101 -14.98 0.13 5.33
N VAL A 102 -15.57 -0.82 4.61
CA VAL A 102 -17.00 -0.89 4.33
C VAL A 102 -17.58 -2.17 4.92
N ALA A 103 -18.85 -2.11 5.34
CA ALA A 103 -19.61 -3.29 5.71
C ALA A 103 -20.82 -3.42 4.78
N VAL A 104 -21.09 -4.65 4.37
CA VAL A 104 -22.15 -5.02 3.43
C VAL A 104 -22.97 -6.17 4.03
N GLU A 105 -23.55 -5.92 5.20
CA GLU A 105 -24.41 -6.88 5.89
C GLU A 105 -25.84 -6.90 5.33
N GLU A 106 -26.58 -7.98 5.61
CA GLU A 106 -28.00 -8.07 5.28
C GLU A 106 -28.79 -6.95 5.96
N VAL A 107 -29.62 -6.26 5.18
CA VAL A 107 -30.70 -5.44 5.75
C VAL A 107 -31.54 -6.38 6.62
N ALA A 108 -31.52 -6.17 7.93
CA ALA A 108 -32.29 -6.99 8.86
C ALA A 108 -33.77 -7.06 8.41
N GLU A 109 -34.41 -8.22 8.54
CA GLU A 109 -35.85 -8.39 8.26
C GLU A 109 -36.64 -7.28 8.98
N GLY A 110 -37.07 -6.26 8.24
CA GLY A 110 -37.65 -5.04 8.81
C GLY A 110 -37.19 -3.73 8.15
N GLY A 111 -36.13 -3.75 7.33
CA GLY A 111 -35.70 -2.58 6.55
C GLY A 111 -34.87 -1.56 7.32
N GLU A 112 -34.43 -1.88 8.54
CA GLU A 112 -33.43 -1.06 9.23
C GLU A 112 -32.04 -1.42 8.68
N VAL A 113 -31.38 -0.42 8.07
CA VAL A 113 -29.96 -0.48 7.74
C VAL A 113 -29.20 -0.70 9.04
N ASP A 114 -28.35 -1.73 9.09
CA ASP A 114 -27.52 -1.98 10.26
C ASP A 114 -26.71 -0.73 10.62
N ARG A 115 -26.67 -0.43 11.92
CA ARG A 115 -26.04 0.78 12.46
C ARG A 115 -24.56 0.84 12.10
N ASN A 116 -23.87 -0.29 12.04
CA ASN A 116 -22.43 -0.30 11.75
C ASN A 116 -22.17 0.04 10.28
N SER A 117 -22.94 -0.54 9.35
CA SER A 117 -22.83 -0.25 7.92
C SER A 117 -23.14 1.23 7.62
N GLY A 118 -24.19 1.77 8.24
CA GLY A 118 -24.53 3.20 8.13
C GLY A 118 -23.49 4.14 8.76
N GLU A 119 -22.87 3.72 9.87
CA GLU A 119 -21.79 4.47 10.53
C GLU A 119 -20.52 4.53 9.70
N LEU A 120 -20.10 3.39 9.12
CA LEU A 120 -18.94 3.30 8.23
C LEU A 120 -19.14 4.20 7.02
N PHE A 121 -20.25 4.04 6.33
CA PHE A 121 -20.52 4.82 5.13
C PHE A 121 -20.65 6.31 5.43
N GLY A 122 -21.36 6.69 6.50
CA GLY A 122 -21.49 8.09 6.91
C GLY A 122 -20.14 8.71 7.31
N ASN A 123 -19.19 7.93 7.85
CA ASN A 123 -17.83 8.41 8.11
C ASN A 123 -17.06 8.67 6.81
N ALA A 124 -17.11 7.74 5.85
CA ALA A 124 -16.52 7.91 4.53
C ALA A 124 -17.06 9.16 3.81
N GLU A 125 -18.38 9.39 3.85
CA GLU A 125 -19.00 10.61 3.29
C GLU A 125 -18.49 11.89 3.96
N ARG A 126 -18.30 11.88 5.28
CA ARG A 126 -17.74 13.04 6.00
C ARG A 126 -16.30 13.30 5.61
N ILE A 127 -15.47 12.26 5.48
CA ILE A 127 -14.08 12.40 5.00
C ILE A 127 -14.06 12.94 3.57
N HIS A 128 -14.83 12.32 2.67
CA HIS A 128 -14.91 12.74 1.28
C HIS A 128 -15.38 14.20 1.14
N ALA A 129 -16.42 14.59 1.88
CA ALA A 129 -16.95 15.95 1.85
C ALA A 129 -15.96 16.98 2.43
N ALA A 130 -15.15 16.60 3.41
CA ALA A 130 -14.21 17.50 4.07
C ALA A 130 -12.84 17.58 3.37
N HIS A 131 -12.42 16.50 2.70
CA HIS A 131 -11.03 16.29 2.26
C HIS A 131 -10.88 15.65 0.88
N SER A 132 -11.89 15.70 0.00
CA SER A 132 -11.77 15.16 -1.37
C SER A 132 -10.71 15.87 -2.24
N ASP A 133 -10.28 17.05 -1.81
CA ASP A 133 -9.15 17.81 -2.34
C ASP A 133 -7.79 17.22 -1.95
N ARG A 134 -7.74 16.28 -0.99
CA ARG A 134 -6.49 15.66 -0.46
C ARG A 134 -6.53 14.13 -0.42
N ILE A 135 -7.71 13.53 -0.33
CA ILE A 135 -7.89 12.10 -0.09
C ILE A 135 -8.85 11.51 -1.12
N LYS A 136 -8.39 10.47 -1.81
CA LYS A 136 -9.22 9.55 -2.60
C LYS A 136 -9.50 8.32 -1.76
N LEU A 137 -10.78 8.03 -1.48
CA LEU A 137 -11.14 6.86 -0.68
C LEU A 137 -11.24 5.60 -1.54
N PHE A 138 -10.68 4.49 -1.08
CA PHE A 138 -10.97 3.16 -1.58
C PHE A 138 -11.85 2.42 -0.57
N ALA A 139 -12.87 1.73 -1.07
CA ALA A 139 -13.70 0.88 -0.23
C ALA A 139 -12.96 -0.42 0.10
N GLU A 140 -12.73 -0.67 1.39
CA GLU A 140 -11.97 -1.82 1.87
C GLU A 140 -12.85 -2.86 2.55
N ILE A 141 -12.70 -4.12 2.12
CA ILE A 141 -13.23 -5.28 2.84
C ILE A 141 -12.04 -5.93 3.54
N PHE A 142 -11.93 -5.69 4.84
CA PHE A 142 -10.80 -6.21 5.61
C PHE A 142 -10.80 -7.75 5.62
N ARG A 143 -9.61 -8.38 5.56
CA ARG A 143 -9.45 -9.85 5.47
C ARG A 143 -10.14 -10.69 6.56
N HIS A 144 -10.45 -10.08 7.69
CA HIS A 144 -11.12 -10.76 8.80
C HIS A 144 -12.64 -10.70 8.67
N ASN A 145 -13.14 -9.97 7.67
CA ASN A 145 -14.56 -9.94 7.36
C ASN A 145 -14.98 -11.20 6.61
N PRO A 146 -16.27 -11.56 6.71
CA PRO A 146 -16.77 -12.77 6.08
C PRO A 146 -16.66 -12.73 4.54
N ALA A 147 -16.35 -13.86 3.93
CA ALA A 147 -16.25 -14.03 2.48
C ALA A 147 -17.52 -13.59 1.72
N GLU A 148 -18.69 -13.70 2.33
CA GLU A 148 -19.96 -13.22 1.77
C GLU A 148 -20.03 -11.69 1.58
N TRP A 149 -19.07 -10.93 2.11
CA TRP A 149 -18.97 -9.49 1.83
C TRP A 149 -18.33 -9.21 0.47
N PHE A 150 -17.63 -10.19 -0.11
CA PHE A 150 -17.13 -10.12 -1.49
C PHE A 150 -18.28 -10.40 -2.47
N ASP A 151 -19.28 -9.54 -2.51
CA ASP A 151 -20.48 -9.70 -3.34
C ASP A 151 -20.70 -8.46 -4.19
N ALA A 152 -20.71 -8.63 -5.52
CA ALA A 152 -20.81 -7.52 -6.46
C ALA A 152 -22.14 -6.77 -6.35
N ASP A 153 -23.26 -7.46 -6.12
CA ASP A 153 -24.58 -6.83 -6.00
C ASP A 153 -24.69 -6.00 -4.72
N ARG A 154 -23.99 -6.40 -3.65
CA ARG A 154 -23.93 -5.64 -2.40
C ARG A 154 -22.96 -4.45 -2.45
N LEU A 155 -21.85 -4.58 -3.18
CA LEU A 155 -20.85 -3.53 -3.30
C LEU A 155 -21.27 -2.44 -4.29
N ARG A 156 -22.00 -2.80 -5.36
CA ARG A 156 -22.40 -1.86 -6.40
C ARG A 156 -23.09 -0.60 -5.86
N PRO A 157 -24.12 -0.67 -5.00
CA PRO A 157 -24.77 0.52 -4.46
C PRO A 157 -23.85 1.40 -3.60
N VAL A 158 -22.80 0.82 -2.99
CA VAL A 158 -21.80 1.58 -2.22
C VAL A 158 -20.89 2.37 -3.15
N LEU A 159 -20.45 1.75 -4.26
CA LEU A 159 -19.54 2.36 -5.22
C LEU A 159 -20.24 3.39 -6.13
N GLU A 160 -21.48 3.13 -6.55
CA GLU A 160 -22.24 4.03 -7.44
C GLU A 160 -22.59 5.39 -6.79
N GLN A 161 -22.43 5.53 -5.48
CA GLN A 161 -22.62 6.81 -4.78
C GLN A 161 -21.48 7.82 -5.05
N GLY A 162 -20.33 7.37 -5.55
CA GLY A 162 -19.22 8.23 -5.94
C GLY A 162 -18.31 8.70 -4.80
N THR A 163 -18.57 8.25 -3.56
CA THR A 163 -17.70 8.52 -2.40
C THR A 163 -16.32 7.86 -2.55
N PHE A 164 -16.29 6.67 -3.15
CA PHE A 164 -15.09 5.86 -3.33
C PHE A 164 -14.57 5.95 -4.76
N ALA A 165 -13.26 6.15 -4.89
CA ALA A 165 -12.51 6.18 -6.15
C ALA A 165 -12.03 4.80 -6.61
N GLY A 166 -12.28 3.74 -5.83
CA GLY A 166 -11.86 2.37 -6.13
C GLY A 166 -12.22 1.38 -5.03
N LEU A 167 -11.78 0.14 -5.20
CA LEU A 167 -12.04 -0.98 -4.29
C LEU A 167 -10.72 -1.68 -3.90
N GLY A 168 -10.65 -2.24 -2.70
CA GLY A 168 -9.46 -2.91 -2.16
C GLY A 168 -9.13 -2.34 -0.79
N GLU A 169 -8.06 -2.72 -0.12
CA GLU A 169 -7.11 -3.77 -0.45
C GLU A 169 -7.74 -5.14 -0.17
N PHE A 170 -7.75 -6.03 -1.17
CA PHE A 170 -8.11 -7.42 -0.94
C PHE A 170 -6.86 -8.25 -0.68
N GLN A 171 -6.72 -8.72 0.56
CA GLN A 171 -5.64 -9.63 0.96
C GLN A 171 -6.02 -11.07 0.59
N LEU A 172 -5.62 -11.49 -0.60
CA LEU A 172 -5.99 -12.79 -1.17
C LEU A 172 -4.91 -13.84 -0.88
N ALA A 173 -5.28 -15.12 -0.97
CA ALA A 173 -4.39 -16.26 -0.74
C ALA A 173 -3.61 -16.22 0.61
N ASN A 174 -4.11 -15.47 1.59
CA ASN A 174 -3.56 -15.38 2.94
C ASN A 174 -4.49 -16.08 3.95
N PRO A 175 -4.00 -17.06 4.74
CA PRO A 175 -4.82 -17.69 5.78
C PRO A 175 -4.94 -16.82 7.04
N PRO A 176 -6.09 -16.80 7.76
CA PRO A 176 -7.45 -17.16 7.33
C PRO A 176 -8.36 -15.93 7.05
N PHE A 177 -9.24 -16.05 6.06
CA PHE A 177 -10.55 -15.38 6.05
C PHE A 177 -11.46 -16.11 7.03
N SER A 178 -11.84 -15.56 8.19
CA SER A 178 -12.61 -16.28 9.21
C SER A 178 -14.13 -16.06 9.13
N ASP A 179 -14.92 -17.07 9.52
CA ASP A 179 -16.40 -17.05 9.61
C ASP A 179 -16.94 -16.18 10.77
N SER A 180 -16.05 -15.71 11.63
CA SER A 180 -16.33 -14.89 12.81
C SER A 180 -15.00 -14.35 13.30
N ASP A 181 -15.00 -13.35 14.18
CA ASP A 181 -13.79 -12.81 14.83
C ASP A 181 -12.84 -13.89 15.40
N PHE A 182 -13.28 -15.15 15.56
CA PHE A 182 -12.46 -16.29 15.98
C PHE A 182 -12.92 -17.67 15.42
N GLY A 183 -13.21 -17.79 14.12
CA GLY A 183 -13.74 -19.03 13.51
C GLY A 183 -12.81 -19.76 12.50
N GLU A 184 -12.81 -21.10 12.52
CA GLU A 184 -12.09 -22.00 11.59
C GLU A 184 -12.66 -21.94 10.15
N ARG A 185 -12.15 -21.05 9.30
CA ARG A 185 -12.28 -21.16 7.83
C ARG A 185 -10.90 -21.45 7.22
N ASN A 186 -10.80 -22.59 6.54
CA ASN A 186 -9.57 -23.16 5.97
C ASN A 186 -9.44 -22.99 4.45
N TYR A 187 -10.22 -22.10 3.82
CA TYR A 187 -10.14 -21.92 2.36
C TYR A 187 -9.52 -20.58 1.99
N LEU A 188 -8.62 -20.63 1.01
CA LEU A 188 -7.95 -19.49 0.42
C LEU A 188 -8.79 -19.03 -0.77
N ILE A 189 -9.09 -17.74 -0.82
CA ILE A 189 -9.67 -17.10 -2.02
C ILE A 189 -8.50 -16.63 -2.88
N TYR A 190 -8.44 -17.11 -4.11
CA TYR A 190 -7.43 -16.70 -5.09
C TYR A 190 -8.01 -15.63 -6.03
N PRO A 191 -7.16 -14.80 -6.66
CA PRO A 191 -7.62 -13.77 -7.61
C PRO A 191 -8.61 -14.26 -8.67
N ASN A 192 -8.49 -15.49 -9.19
CA ASN A 192 -9.41 -16.02 -10.21
C ASN A 192 -10.68 -16.70 -9.64
N ASP A 193 -10.98 -16.54 -8.35
CA ASP A 193 -12.18 -17.11 -7.75
C ASP A 193 -13.45 -16.54 -8.43
N PRO A 194 -14.43 -17.36 -8.86
CA PRO A 194 -15.64 -16.88 -9.52
C PRO A 194 -16.36 -15.76 -8.79
N GLN A 195 -16.35 -15.75 -7.45
CA GLN A 195 -16.96 -14.70 -6.64
C GLN A 195 -16.27 -13.35 -6.87
N LEU A 196 -14.93 -13.34 -6.95
CA LEU A 196 -14.17 -12.12 -7.24
C LEU A 196 -14.32 -11.70 -8.71
N MET A 197 -14.43 -12.66 -9.63
CA MET A 197 -14.61 -12.36 -11.05
C MET A 197 -15.90 -11.55 -11.31
N GLU A 198 -16.97 -11.76 -10.53
CA GLU A 198 -18.19 -10.93 -10.60
C GLU A 198 -17.93 -9.49 -10.14
N ILE A 199 -17.11 -9.30 -9.10
CA ILE A 199 -16.68 -7.97 -8.64
C ILE A 199 -15.85 -7.28 -9.72
N TYR A 200 -14.94 -7.98 -10.38
CA TYR A 200 -14.09 -7.39 -11.43
C TYR A 200 -14.91 -6.97 -12.65
N ALA A 201 -15.93 -7.76 -13.02
CA ALA A 201 -16.87 -7.37 -14.05
C ALA A 201 -17.61 -6.08 -13.69
N MET A 202 -18.09 -5.96 -12.44
CA MET A 202 -18.70 -4.74 -11.94
C MET A 202 -17.72 -3.55 -11.98
N LEU A 203 -16.48 -3.71 -11.51
CA LEU A 203 -15.48 -2.63 -11.52
C LEU A 203 -15.13 -2.19 -12.95
N SER A 204 -15.06 -3.13 -13.89
CA SER A 204 -14.88 -2.85 -15.31
C SER A 204 -16.02 -1.98 -15.87
N GLU A 205 -17.27 -2.29 -15.52
CA GLU A 205 -18.44 -1.47 -15.92
C GLU A 205 -18.42 -0.08 -15.31
N LEU A 206 -17.98 0.04 -14.06
CA LEU A 206 -17.91 1.31 -13.32
C LEU A 206 -16.66 2.14 -13.67
N GLY A 207 -15.67 1.54 -14.35
CA GLY A 207 -14.38 2.17 -14.65
C GLY A 207 -13.56 2.45 -13.40
N LEU A 208 -13.66 1.58 -12.38
CA LEU A 208 -13.01 1.77 -11.09
C LEU A 208 -11.76 0.87 -10.94
N PRO A 209 -10.66 1.39 -10.38
CA PRO A 209 -9.47 0.62 -10.05
C PRO A 209 -9.69 -0.34 -8.87
N LEU A 210 -8.85 -1.38 -8.83
CA LEU A 210 -8.81 -2.39 -7.78
C LEU A 210 -7.39 -2.50 -7.22
N MET A 211 -7.25 -2.50 -5.88
CA MET A 211 -6.00 -2.92 -5.23
C MET A 211 -6.11 -4.33 -4.63
N LEU A 212 -5.12 -5.17 -4.92
CA LEU A 212 -4.92 -6.48 -4.30
C LEU A 212 -3.61 -6.56 -3.52
N HIS A 213 -3.63 -7.32 -2.44
CA HIS A 213 -2.44 -7.85 -1.77
C HIS A 213 -2.42 -9.37 -1.96
N PRO A 214 -1.77 -9.85 -3.03
CA PRO A 214 -1.77 -11.27 -3.34
C PRO A 214 -0.75 -12.02 -2.45
N GLY A 215 -1.23 -12.99 -1.67
CA GLY A 215 -0.38 -13.96 -0.99
C GLY A 215 0.19 -15.05 -1.92
N ALA A 216 -0.29 -15.13 -3.17
CA ALA A 216 0.17 -16.08 -4.18
C ALA A 216 -0.07 -15.55 -5.61
N THR A 217 0.70 -16.07 -6.58
CA THR A 217 0.51 -15.77 -8.02
C THR A 217 -0.62 -16.53 -8.67
N GLU A 218 -1.07 -17.61 -8.04
CA GLU A 218 -2.09 -18.49 -8.59
C GLU A 218 -3.35 -17.69 -8.91
N GLY A 219 -3.80 -17.76 -10.17
CA GLY A 219 -4.98 -17.06 -10.64
C GLY A 219 -4.79 -15.56 -10.97
N LEU A 220 -3.69 -14.92 -10.58
CA LEU A 220 -3.50 -13.48 -10.79
C LEU A 220 -3.45 -13.11 -12.29
N ASP A 221 -2.61 -13.81 -13.06
CA ASP A 221 -2.48 -13.63 -14.52
C ASP A 221 -3.81 -13.86 -15.26
N GLU A 222 -4.56 -14.89 -14.84
CA GLU A 222 -5.87 -15.22 -15.39
C GLU A 222 -6.91 -14.13 -15.10
N ALA A 223 -6.96 -13.63 -13.86
CA ALA A 223 -7.89 -12.59 -13.44
C ALA A 223 -7.64 -11.27 -14.18
N ILE A 224 -6.37 -10.82 -14.27
CA ILE A 224 -6.02 -9.58 -14.97
C ILE A 224 -6.31 -9.72 -16.48
N SER A 225 -5.97 -10.86 -17.09
CA SER A 225 -6.25 -11.14 -18.51
C SER A 225 -7.75 -11.09 -18.83
N ALA A 226 -8.60 -11.55 -17.92
CA ALA A 226 -10.04 -11.58 -18.12
C ALA A 226 -10.68 -10.19 -18.07
N TYR A 227 -10.07 -9.24 -17.36
CA TYR A 227 -10.59 -7.89 -17.16
C TYR A 227 -9.53 -6.81 -17.47
N PRO A 228 -9.17 -6.64 -18.75
CA PRO A 228 -8.15 -5.68 -19.19
C PRO A 228 -8.56 -4.22 -19.00
N ASP A 229 -9.86 -3.94 -18.83
CA ASP A 229 -10.40 -2.59 -18.64
C ASP A 229 -10.40 -2.15 -17.16
N VAL A 230 -10.14 -3.07 -16.22
CA VAL A 230 -9.93 -2.72 -14.80
C VAL A 230 -8.47 -2.27 -14.63
N PRO A 231 -8.20 -1.10 -14.04
CA PRO A 231 -6.87 -0.78 -13.58
C PRO A 231 -6.55 -1.58 -12.30
N TRP A 232 -5.53 -2.44 -12.36
CA TRP A 232 -5.11 -3.28 -11.25
C TRP A 232 -3.93 -2.66 -10.54
N ILE A 233 -3.96 -2.65 -9.21
CA ILE A 233 -2.84 -2.27 -8.37
C ILE A 233 -2.50 -3.47 -7.50
N ILE A 234 -1.23 -3.86 -7.45
CA ILE A 234 -0.74 -4.88 -6.53
C ILE A 234 0.36 -4.32 -5.64
N HIS A 235 0.53 -4.91 -4.46
CA HIS A 235 1.61 -4.55 -3.56
C HIS A 235 2.04 -5.69 -2.64
N GLY A 236 3.11 -5.47 -1.90
CA GLY A 236 3.52 -6.24 -0.72
C GLY A 236 4.03 -7.66 -0.97
N TRP A 237 3.78 -8.20 -2.16
CA TRP A 237 4.01 -9.60 -2.48
C TRP A 237 5.47 -10.07 -2.26
N GLN A 238 6.47 -9.26 -2.59
CA GLN A 238 7.90 -9.61 -2.58
C GLN A 238 8.53 -9.80 -1.19
N VAL A 239 7.89 -9.34 -0.11
CA VAL A 239 8.51 -9.40 1.24
C VAL A 239 8.00 -10.55 2.10
N HIS A 240 7.02 -11.33 1.63
CA HIS A 240 6.53 -12.50 2.35
C HIS A 240 7.35 -13.75 1.97
N ASP A 241 7.76 -14.52 2.99
CA ASP A 241 8.89 -15.48 3.11
C ASP A 241 9.15 -16.50 1.98
N GLU A 242 8.32 -16.56 0.94
CA GLU A 242 8.39 -17.58 -0.09
C GLU A 242 8.66 -17.01 -1.51
N TRP A 243 8.62 -15.69 -1.75
CA TRP A 243 8.56 -15.16 -3.12
C TRP A 243 9.23 -13.77 -3.33
N GLN A 244 10.56 -13.71 -3.40
CA GLN A 244 11.33 -12.46 -3.61
C GLN A 244 11.69 -12.17 -5.08
N ASP A 245 11.04 -12.83 -6.04
CA ASP A 245 11.46 -12.80 -7.45
C ASP A 245 10.77 -11.69 -8.25
N LEU A 246 11.48 -10.57 -8.44
CA LEU A 246 11.02 -9.45 -9.25
C LEU A 246 10.83 -9.81 -10.74
N GLU A 247 11.36 -10.93 -11.23
CA GLU A 247 11.11 -11.39 -12.61
C GLU A 247 9.62 -11.68 -12.86
N ILE A 248 8.85 -12.01 -11.83
CA ILE A 248 7.42 -12.26 -12.02
C ILE A 248 6.65 -10.95 -12.21
N ILE A 249 7.01 -9.89 -11.48
CA ILE A 249 6.43 -8.55 -11.70
C ILE A 249 6.78 -8.08 -13.13
N ASP A 250 8.02 -8.29 -13.58
CA ASP A 250 8.45 -7.98 -14.94
C ASP A 250 7.61 -8.72 -16.00
N ALA A 251 7.37 -10.02 -15.80
CA ALA A 251 6.54 -10.82 -16.69
C ALA A 251 5.08 -10.37 -16.71
N LEU A 252 4.51 -10.02 -15.55
CA LEU A 252 3.15 -9.51 -15.45
C LEU A 252 3.01 -8.16 -16.16
N PHE A 253 3.95 -7.22 -16.01
CA PHE A 253 3.92 -5.95 -16.74
C PHE A 253 4.06 -6.12 -18.25
N ALA A 254 4.85 -7.09 -18.70
CA ALA A 254 4.96 -7.41 -20.11
C ALA A 254 3.64 -7.93 -20.71
N ALA A 255 2.82 -8.61 -19.89
CA ALA A 255 1.54 -9.17 -20.31
C ALA A 255 0.36 -8.20 -20.14
N HIS A 256 0.38 -7.35 -19.10
CA HIS A 256 -0.77 -6.60 -18.62
C HIS A 256 -0.50 -5.10 -18.54
N PRO A 257 -0.86 -4.31 -19.57
CA PRO A 257 -0.62 -2.86 -19.58
C PRO A 257 -1.47 -2.08 -18.57
N ASN A 258 -2.52 -2.71 -18.02
CA ASN A 258 -3.43 -2.16 -17.02
C ASN A 258 -3.02 -2.49 -15.57
N LEU A 259 -1.86 -3.12 -15.36
CA LEU A 259 -1.33 -3.47 -14.04
C LEU A 259 -0.34 -2.42 -13.54
N TYR A 260 -0.48 -2.04 -12.27
CA TYR A 260 0.39 -1.14 -11.52
C TYR A 260 0.90 -1.84 -10.26
N TYR A 261 2.05 -1.39 -9.77
CA TYR A 261 2.64 -1.85 -8.52
C TYR A 261 2.93 -0.64 -7.61
N THR A 262 2.47 -0.66 -6.36
CA THR A 262 2.81 0.40 -5.39
C THR A 262 4.02 -0.01 -4.56
N ILE A 263 5.06 0.83 -4.58
CA ILE A 263 6.26 0.66 -3.75
C ILE A 263 5.92 1.20 -2.35
N ASP A 264 5.36 0.33 -1.51
CA ASP A 264 4.97 0.72 -0.16
C ASP A 264 6.13 0.62 0.80
N PHE A 265 6.41 1.71 1.51
CA PHE A 265 7.54 1.73 2.45
C PHE A 265 7.48 0.57 3.45
N ALA A 266 6.31 0.26 4.03
CA ALA A 266 6.17 -0.80 5.02
C ALA A 266 6.43 -2.22 4.47
N GLU A 267 6.29 -2.44 3.16
CA GLU A 267 6.45 -3.76 2.53
C GLU A 267 7.42 -3.77 1.34
N THR A 268 8.30 -2.76 1.20
CA THR A 268 9.26 -2.69 0.09
C THR A 268 10.53 -3.52 0.32
N LEU A 269 10.93 -3.72 1.58
CA LEU A 269 12.06 -4.55 2.01
C LEU A 269 11.67 -5.42 3.22
N PRO A 270 12.22 -6.64 3.38
CA PRO A 270 11.91 -7.51 4.52
C PRO A 270 12.11 -6.84 5.89
N GLU A 271 13.16 -6.03 6.03
CA GLU A 271 13.46 -5.29 7.25
C GLU A 271 12.37 -4.26 7.58
N HIS A 272 11.78 -3.63 6.58
CA HIS A 272 10.69 -2.67 6.79
C HIS A 272 9.45 -3.37 7.32
N LEU A 273 9.13 -4.54 6.80
CA LEU A 273 8.00 -5.34 7.28
C LEU A 273 8.16 -5.66 8.77
N GLU A 274 9.38 -5.98 9.21
CA GLU A 274 9.67 -6.29 10.61
C GLU A 274 9.47 -5.09 11.54
N ILE A 275 9.91 -3.90 11.11
CA ILE A 275 9.91 -2.67 11.91
C ILE A 275 8.53 -1.99 11.86
N MET A 276 7.93 -1.88 10.68
CA MET A 276 6.66 -1.20 10.48
C MET A 276 5.49 -2.05 10.95
N LYS A 277 5.43 -3.34 10.61
CA LYS A 277 4.27 -4.19 10.95
C LYS A 277 4.41 -4.90 12.30
N ASN A 278 5.40 -4.52 13.10
CA ASN A 278 5.62 -5.04 14.45
C ASN A 278 5.68 -6.58 14.52
N ARG A 279 6.30 -7.24 13.52
CA ARG A 279 6.39 -8.70 13.50
C ARG A 279 7.32 -9.27 14.59
N ARG A 280 8.11 -8.41 15.26
CA ARG A 280 9.08 -8.76 16.33
C ARG A 280 9.03 -7.92 17.61
N GLY A 281 7.95 -7.17 17.86
CA GLY A 281 7.88 -6.30 19.04
C GLY A 281 8.53 -4.93 18.85
N ALA A 282 8.65 -4.45 17.60
CA ALA A 282 9.10 -3.10 17.30
C ALA A 282 8.07 -2.06 17.80
N ASP A 283 8.56 -1.11 18.59
CA ASP A 283 7.83 0.08 19.02
C ASP A 283 8.40 1.32 18.34
N LEU A 284 7.87 2.49 18.69
CA LEU A 284 8.30 3.77 18.15
C LEU A 284 9.80 4.01 18.34
N GLU A 285 10.35 3.69 19.52
CA GLU A 285 11.78 3.91 19.83
C GLU A 285 12.66 3.07 18.90
N ILE A 286 12.30 1.79 18.70
CA ILE A 286 13.01 0.90 17.77
C ILE A 286 12.94 1.42 16.33
N PHE A 287 11.77 1.91 15.89
CA PHE A 287 11.63 2.50 14.56
C PHE A 287 12.51 3.75 14.41
N GLN A 288 12.49 4.65 15.39
CA GLN A 288 13.27 5.89 15.36
C GLN A 288 14.78 5.61 15.35
N ASP A 289 15.26 4.74 16.24
CA ASP A 289 16.66 4.32 16.29
C ASP A 289 17.09 3.71 14.95
N PHE A 290 16.26 2.86 14.35
CA PHE A 290 16.55 2.25 13.05
C PHE A 290 16.66 3.30 11.95
N MET A 291 15.71 4.23 11.87
CA MET A 291 15.72 5.27 10.83
C MET A 291 16.92 6.22 11.01
N GLU A 292 17.27 6.59 12.24
CA GLU A 292 18.46 7.41 12.53
C GLU A 292 19.76 6.71 12.11
N GLU A 293 19.88 5.40 12.36
CA GLU A 293 21.11 4.66 12.05
C GLU A 293 21.20 4.23 10.57
N HIS A 294 20.08 3.96 9.93
CA HIS A 294 20.05 3.21 8.66
C HIS A 294 19.37 3.91 7.48
N ALA A 295 18.81 5.13 7.62
CA ALA A 295 18.11 5.84 6.54
C ALA A 295 18.82 5.82 5.18
N ASP A 296 20.11 6.18 5.15
CA ASP A 296 20.91 6.19 3.90
C ASP A 296 21.08 4.79 3.30
N THR A 297 21.27 3.78 4.15
CA THR A 297 21.46 2.39 3.72
C THR A 297 20.15 1.85 3.16
N VAL A 298 19.03 2.14 3.82
CA VAL A 298 17.69 1.79 3.34
C VAL A 298 17.43 2.37 1.96
N ALA A 299 17.68 3.67 1.77
CA ALA A 299 17.46 4.32 0.46
C ALA A 299 18.31 3.66 -0.64
N GLN A 300 19.54 3.25 -0.32
CA GLN A 300 20.43 2.53 -1.25
C GLN A 300 19.94 1.12 -1.56
N GLU A 301 19.41 0.40 -0.57
CA GLU A 301 18.85 -0.95 -0.75
C GLU A 301 17.57 -0.92 -1.59
N MET A 302 16.69 0.06 -1.35
CA MET A 302 15.54 0.34 -2.21
C MET A 302 16.00 0.63 -3.64
N ALA A 303 17.02 1.49 -3.82
CA ALA A 303 17.57 1.80 -5.14
C ALA A 303 18.14 0.55 -5.84
N ALA A 304 18.91 -0.27 -5.13
CA ALA A 304 19.51 -1.49 -5.67
C ALA A 304 18.45 -2.52 -6.09
N THR A 305 17.36 -2.61 -5.33
CA THR A 305 16.28 -3.57 -5.55
C THR A 305 15.38 -3.14 -6.71
N TRP A 306 14.90 -1.89 -6.69
CA TRP A 306 13.76 -1.48 -7.51
C TRP A 306 14.12 -0.71 -8.77
N THR A 307 15.23 0.06 -8.77
CA THR A 307 15.62 0.91 -9.91
C THR A 307 15.68 0.14 -11.24
N PRO A 308 16.28 -1.08 -11.34
CA PRO A 308 16.38 -1.78 -12.61
C PRO A 308 15.04 -2.16 -13.24
N LEU A 309 14.01 -2.37 -12.42
CA LEU A 309 12.66 -2.71 -12.86
C LEU A 309 11.85 -1.44 -13.16
N ILE A 310 11.97 -0.41 -12.32
CA ILE A 310 11.32 0.89 -12.53
C ILE A 310 11.80 1.58 -13.80
N GLU A 311 13.11 1.58 -14.09
CA GLU A 311 13.61 2.18 -15.34
C GLU A 311 13.11 1.45 -16.59
N ARG A 312 12.73 0.17 -16.47
CA ARG A 312 12.15 -0.62 -17.55
C ARG A 312 10.66 -0.36 -17.74
N TRP A 313 9.94 -0.13 -16.64
CA TRP A 313 8.49 0.10 -16.60
C TRP A 313 8.14 1.38 -15.83
N PRO A 314 8.65 2.56 -16.25
CA PRO A 314 8.57 3.77 -15.43
C PRO A 314 7.13 4.25 -15.22
N ASP A 315 6.20 3.82 -16.07
CA ASP A 315 4.77 4.15 -16.05
C ASP A 315 3.89 3.13 -15.31
N ARG A 316 4.51 2.19 -14.56
CA ARG A 316 3.79 1.09 -13.87
C ARG A 316 3.96 1.08 -12.36
N PHE A 317 4.68 2.04 -11.80
CA PHE A 317 4.97 2.11 -10.37
C PHE A 317 4.37 3.35 -9.72
N THR A 318 3.82 3.19 -8.52
CA THR A 318 3.44 4.30 -7.64
C THR A 318 4.19 4.20 -6.32
N TRP A 319 4.04 5.20 -5.45
CA TRP A 319 4.67 5.23 -4.13
C TRP A 319 3.60 5.24 -3.04
N GLY A 320 3.77 4.43 -2.01
CA GLY A 320 2.89 4.41 -0.85
C GLY A 320 3.66 4.20 0.45
N THR A 321 2.94 4.32 1.57
CA THR A 321 3.54 4.08 2.89
C THR A 321 3.09 2.73 3.45
N ASP A 322 1.86 2.33 3.15
CA ASP A 322 1.14 1.25 3.83
C ASP A 322 1.15 1.44 5.36
N ILE A 323 0.93 2.70 5.78
CA ILE A 323 0.65 3.03 7.17
C ILE A 323 -0.73 2.47 7.53
N ALA A 324 -0.74 1.67 8.59
CA ALA A 324 -1.95 1.05 9.09
C ALA A 324 -1.89 0.89 10.60
N ARG A 325 -0.84 0.22 11.08
CA ARG A 325 -0.63 -0.17 12.47
C ARG A 325 0.85 -0.43 12.70
N PRO A 326 1.34 -0.29 13.94
CA PRO A 326 0.60 0.04 15.18
C PRO A 326 0.24 1.54 15.30
N LYS A 327 -0.55 1.89 16.32
CA LYS A 327 -1.09 3.24 16.57
C LYS A 327 -0.08 4.38 16.42
N TRP A 328 1.18 4.17 16.84
CA TRP A 328 2.22 5.20 16.76
C TRP A 328 2.52 5.68 15.34
N GLN A 329 2.20 4.89 14.31
CA GLN A 329 2.33 5.33 12.91
C GLN A 329 1.42 6.51 12.56
N TRP A 330 0.33 6.67 13.30
CA TRP A 330 -0.65 7.74 13.09
C TRP A 330 -0.54 8.88 14.10
N THR A 331 -0.17 8.57 15.35
CA THR A 331 -0.08 9.60 16.41
C THR A 331 1.22 10.38 16.36
N GLU A 332 2.30 9.79 15.85
CA GLU A 332 3.64 10.38 15.91
C GLU A 332 4.01 10.97 14.54
N PRO A 333 3.93 12.30 14.36
CA PRO A 333 4.18 12.95 13.08
C PRO A 333 5.55 12.62 12.46
N GLU A 334 6.55 12.38 13.31
CA GLU A 334 7.92 12.07 12.91
C GLU A 334 8.05 10.76 12.12
N VAL A 335 7.06 9.86 12.22
CA VAL A 335 7.05 8.60 11.48
C VAL A 335 6.91 8.86 9.98
N LEU A 336 5.93 9.68 9.59
CA LEU A 336 5.74 10.05 8.19
C LEU A 336 6.90 10.91 7.69
N ASP A 337 7.45 11.78 8.55
CA ASP A 337 8.63 12.58 8.23
C ASP A 337 9.84 11.67 7.88
N ALA A 338 10.12 10.65 8.69
CA ALA A 338 11.21 9.71 8.44
C ALA A 338 11.00 8.84 7.18
N ILE A 339 9.79 8.33 6.97
CA ILE A 339 9.43 7.54 5.78
C ILE A 339 9.62 8.37 4.51
N THR A 340 9.16 9.62 4.53
CA THR A 340 9.25 10.50 3.36
C THR A 340 10.67 10.98 3.11
N GLU A 341 11.48 11.20 4.13
CA GLU A 341 12.91 11.52 3.98
C GLU A 341 13.65 10.39 3.23
N VAL A 342 13.51 9.15 3.68
CA VAL A 342 14.13 7.99 3.04
C VAL A 342 13.58 7.76 1.63
N SER A 343 12.26 7.88 1.46
CA SER A 343 11.62 7.73 0.15
C SER A 343 12.12 8.80 -0.84
N ARG A 344 12.29 10.05 -0.39
CA ARG A 344 12.85 11.13 -1.22
C ARG A 344 14.33 10.91 -1.54
N ALA A 345 15.12 10.41 -0.59
CA ALA A 345 16.51 10.03 -0.85
C ALA A 345 16.58 8.93 -1.93
N TYR A 346 15.75 7.89 -1.81
CA TYR A 346 15.62 6.84 -2.82
C TYR A 346 15.17 7.39 -4.18
N LEU A 347 14.07 8.14 -4.25
CA LEU A 347 13.57 8.73 -5.50
C LEU A 347 14.59 9.67 -6.14
N GLY A 348 15.41 10.35 -5.34
CA GLY A 348 16.53 11.19 -5.82
C GLY A 348 17.63 10.41 -6.54
N THR A 349 17.68 9.08 -6.38
CA THR A 349 18.62 8.22 -7.13
C THR A 349 18.16 7.92 -8.55
N LEU A 350 16.87 8.09 -8.84
CA LEU A 350 16.28 7.82 -10.16
C LEU A 350 16.52 9.01 -11.13
N PRO A 351 16.49 8.77 -12.45
CA PRO A 351 16.39 9.85 -13.43
C PRO A 351 15.20 10.77 -13.10
N PRO A 352 15.33 12.11 -13.19
CA PRO A 352 14.29 13.04 -12.74
C PRO A 352 12.89 12.77 -13.30
N GLU A 353 12.79 12.44 -14.59
CA GLU A 353 11.51 12.09 -15.21
C GLU A 353 10.89 10.81 -14.62
N VAL A 354 11.71 9.80 -14.30
CA VAL A 354 11.28 8.53 -13.71
C VAL A 354 10.89 8.73 -12.26
N ALA A 355 11.63 9.53 -11.51
CA ALA A 355 11.30 9.92 -10.14
C ALA A 355 9.89 10.55 -10.08
N GLU A 356 9.57 11.48 -10.98
CA GLU A 356 8.25 12.10 -11.05
C GLU A 356 7.13 11.09 -11.42
N GLN A 357 7.43 10.10 -12.26
CA GLN A 357 6.47 9.04 -12.59
C GLN A 357 6.05 8.26 -11.35
N VAL A 358 7.04 7.74 -10.61
CA VAL A 358 6.81 6.95 -9.39
C VAL A 358 6.23 7.83 -8.27
N ALA A 359 6.75 9.05 -8.12
CA ALA A 359 6.38 9.93 -7.01
C ALA A 359 4.92 10.39 -7.08
N TRP A 360 4.36 10.66 -8.27
CA TRP A 360 2.99 11.17 -8.36
C TRP A 360 2.29 11.02 -9.71
N LYS A 361 2.99 11.08 -10.86
CA LYS A 361 2.29 11.15 -12.17
C LYS A 361 1.51 9.88 -12.50
N ASN A 362 2.08 8.70 -12.21
CA ASN A 362 1.39 7.44 -12.46
C ASN A 362 0.13 7.34 -11.58
N ALA A 363 0.20 7.81 -10.34
CA ALA A 363 -0.98 7.88 -9.46
C ALA A 363 -2.04 8.85 -9.99
N VAL A 364 -1.65 10.02 -10.54
CA VAL A 364 -2.58 10.96 -11.18
C VAL A 364 -3.20 10.38 -12.46
N GLU A 365 -2.43 9.66 -13.27
CA GLU A 365 -2.96 8.98 -14.46
C GLU A 365 -3.99 7.90 -14.07
N LEU A 366 -3.71 7.16 -13.01
CA LEU A 366 -4.53 6.06 -12.52
C LEU A 366 -5.79 6.51 -11.77
N LEU A 367 -5.68 7.54 -10.92
CA LEU A 367 -6.69 7.91 -9.91
C LEU A 367 -7.27 9.32 -10.12
N GLY A 368 -6.71 10.07 -11.07
CA GLY A 368 -6.92 11.50 -11.20
C GLY A 368 -6.20 12.31 -10.12
N PRO A 369 -6.09 13.63 -10.29
CA PRO A 369 -5.47 14.48 -9.29
C PRO A 369 -6.40 14.72 -8.10
N CYS A 370 -5.79 15.02 -6.95
CA CYS A 370 -6.38 15.83 -5.90
C CYS A 370 -6.34 17.31 -6.31
N ASP A 371 -7.21 18.16 -5.74
CA ASP A 371 -7.24 19.58 -6.11
C ASP A 371 -5.91 20.30 -5.78
N GLU A 372 -5.19 19.90 -4.73
CA GLU A 372 -3.84 20.43 -4.43
C GLU A 372 -2.74 19.96 -5.39
N LEU A 373 -2.99 18.88 -6.16
CA LEU A 373 -2.17 18.46 -7.29
C LEU A 373 -2.64 19.07 -8.61
N SER A 374 -3.57 20.04 -8.59
CA SER A 374 -3.88 20.83 -9.79
C SER A 374 -2.66 21.68 -10.15
N LEU A 375 -1.77 21.06 -10.92
CA LEU A 375 -0.64 21.67 -11.55
C LEU A 375 -1.18 22.65 -12.58
N GLU A 376 -1.43 23.90 -12.18
CA GLU A 376 -1.45 24.97 -13.15
C GLU A 376 -0.03 25.07 -13.75
N PRO A 377 0.10 25.05 -15.10
CA PRO A 377 1.38 25.07 -15.79
C PRO A 377 2.20 26.35 -15.60
#